data_AF-A0A415ZLU3-F1
#
_entry.id   AF-A0A415ZLU3-F1
#
_cell.length_a   1.000
_cell.length_b   1.000
_cell.length_c   1.000
_cell.angle_alpha   90.00
_cell.angle_beta   90.00
_cell.angle_gamma   90.00
#
_symmetry.space_group_name_H-M   'P 1'
#
loop_
_entity.id
_entity.type
_entity.pdbx_description
1 polymer ?
#
loop_
_entity_poly.entity_id
_entity_poly.type
_entity_poly.pdbx_seq_one_letter_code
_entity_poly.pdbx_strand_id
1 'polypeptide(L)'
;MNALEKNRWICFGKEATYAKDSRIAALQKDFANHFKDSIDYQPEAKVNGKQQELIVAKNKSVTNTRRIYAYPGETFYAGDVVDALNAKWLITEVDQNKEVYTKGIMQLCNRELIWQNRHTGEILRRWITAEKPYYSNLDESKPLTVSSREYKIQVTFDEETSLIDVDKRFMLEIIGESPKTYKVTAVDTITARSYQSGEIRGFLVLNLTQDLYNPKTDRKDLLLCDYVEPAQMPDPTPSPADDGKITFTYNGNATIRQGGSAKKFTAHLYDGADNEILDAEFEWSIAVDGVLMDKFTLTPSGAFARLAAMDFVELQGAVVQLIAKHGDIEGSLDVEVVS
;
A
#
# COMPACT_ATOMS: atom_id res chain seq x y z
N MET A 1 28.52 -43.59 -17.43
CA MET A 1 28.14 -43.24 -16.04
C MET A 1 29.09 -43.95 -15.09
N ASN A 2 29.98 -43.22 -14.43
CA ASN A 2 30.98 -43.81 -13.54
C ASN A 2 30.36 -44.24 -12.19
N ALA A 3 31.10 -44.99 -11.37
CA ALA A 3 30.60 -45.49 -10.09
C ALA A 3 30.16 -44.39 -9.10
N LEU A 4 30.85 -43.24 -9.07
CA LEU A 4 30.47 -42.06 -8.28
C LEU A 4 29.19 -41.39 -8.80
N GLU A 5 29.00 -41.31 -10.13
CA GLU A 5 27.77 -40.78 -10.72
C GLU A 5 26.58 -41.70 -10.45
N LYS A 6 26.78 -43.02 -10.54
CA LYS A 6 25.77 -44.03 -10.23
C LYS A 6 25.40 -44.01 -8.74
N ASN A 7 26.40 -43.87 -7.85
CA ASN A 7 26.18 -43.77 -6.40
C ASN A 7 25.52 -42.43 -6.02
N ARG A 8 25.91 -41.31 -6.66
CA ARG A 8 25.22 -40.03 -6.51
C ARG A 8 23.77 -40.10 -6.98
N TRP A 9 23.48 -40.80 -8.08
CA TRP A 9 22.11 -41.03 -8.53
C TRP A 9 21.29 -41.84 -7.54
N ILE A 10 21.87 -42.92 -7.00
CA ILE A 10 21.22 -43.79 -6.02
C ILE A 10 20.96 -43.05 -4.71
N CYS A 11 21.89 -42.20 -4.25
CA CYS A 11 21.77 -41.49 -2.99
C CYS A 11 21.01 -40.17 -3.07
N PHE A 12 21.01 -39.49 -4.23
CA PHE A 12 20.54 -38.09 -4.33
C PHE A 12 19.49 -37.85 -5.42
N GLY A 13 19.32 -38.75 -6.39
CA GLY A 13 18.41 -38.55 -7.53
C GLY A 13 19.07 -37.84 -8.72
N LYS A 14 18.35 -37.77 -9.85
CA LYS A 14 18.92 -37.41 -11.17
C LYS A 14 19.48 -35.98 -11.27
N GLU A 15 19.06 -35.09 -10.36
CA GLU A 15 19.26 -33.64 -10.44
C GLU A 15 19.73 -32.98 -9.14
N ALA A 16 19.89 -33.71 -8.03
CA ALA A 16 20.28 -33.10 -6.76
C ALA A 16 21.82 -32.97 -6.65
N THR A 17 22.28 -31.74 -6.51
CA THR A 17 23.71 -31.42 -6.36
C THR A 17 24.23 -31.71 -4.95
N TYR A 18 23.40 -31.61 -3.92
CA TYR A 18 23.76 -31.79 -2.51
C TYR A 18 22.79 -32.69 -1.74
N ALA A 19 23.27 -33.36 -0.68
CA ALA A 19 22.48 -34.24 0.18
C ALA A 19 21.27 -33.54 0.85
N LYS A 20 21.33 -32.22 1.03
CA LYS A 20 20.24 -31.39 1.54
C LYS A 20 19.07 -31.35 0.56
N ASP A 21 19.34 -31.08 -0.71
CA ASP A 21 18.33 -30.91 -1.76
C ASP A 21 17.52 -32.19 -1.96
N SER A 22 18.20 -33.35 -1.97
CA SER A 22 17.54 -34.65 -2.07
C SER A 22 16.61 -34.94 -0.89
N ARG A 23 17.02 -34.56 0.34
CA ARG A 23 16.18 -34.70 1.54
C ARG A 23 14.97 -33.76 1.50
N ILE A 24 15.15 -32.52 1.04
CA ILE A 24 14.05 -31.57 0.86
C ILE A 24 13.05 -32.11 -0.16
N ALA A 25 13.51 -32.57 -1.32
CA ALA A 25 12.65 -33.14 -2.35
C ALA A 25 11.89 -34.37 -1.85
N ALA A 26 12.54 -35.24 -1.05
CA ALA A 26 11.87 -36.37 -0.41
C ALA A 26 10.78 -35.92 0.56
N LEU A 27 11.05 -34.92 1.40
CA LEU A 27 10.08 -34.35 2.34
C LEU A 27 8.91 -33.64 1.64
N GLN A 28 9.18 -32.87 0.58
CA GLN A 28 8.15 -32.25 -0.24
C GLN A 28 7.22 -33.29 -0.84
N LYS A 29 7.79 -34.36 -1.41
CA LYS A 29 7.01 -35.46 -1.99
C LYS A 29 6.17 -36.19 -0.95
N ASP A 30 6.75 -36.49 0.21
CA ASP A 30 6.05 -37.16 1.31
C ASP A 30 4.87 -36.32 1.81
N PHE A 31 5.11 -35.02 2.06
CA PHE A 31 4.06 -34.10 2.48
C PHE A 31 2.98 -33.93 1.41
N ALA A 32 3.35 -33.84 0.13
CA ALA A 32 2.41 -33.75 -0.99
C ALA A 32 1.50 -34.99 -1.10
N ASN A 33 2.06 -36.19 -0.89
CA ASN A 33 1.30 -37.44 -0.94
C ASN A 33 0.24 -37.51 0.17
N HIS A 34 0.55 -36.98 1.35
CA HIS A 34 -0.32 -37.03 2.53
C HIS A 34 -1.10 -35.72 2.78
N PHE A 35 -0.97 -34.73 1.90
CA PHE A 35 -1.59 -33.41 2.09
C PHE A 35 -3.12 -33.51 2.22
N LYS A 36 -3.73 -34.35 1.37
CA LYS A 36 -5.19 -34.53 1.29
C LYS A 36 -5.75 -35.45 2.38
N ASP A 37 -4.89 -36.17 3.08
CA ASP A 37 -5.28 -37.06 4.19
C ASP A 37 -5.63 -36.27 5.47
N SER A 38 -5.25 -34.99 5.52
CA SER A 38 -5.57 -34.09 6.63
C SER A 38 -7.07 -33.83 6.74
N ILE A 39 -7.62 -33.96 7.94
CA ILE A 39 -9.02 -33.54 8.23
C ILE A 39 -9.24 -32.04 8.04
N ASP A 40 -8.17 -31.25 8.09
CA ASP A 40 -8.18 -29.79 7.95
C ASP A 40 -7.91 -29.36 6.50
N TYR A 41 -7.85 -30.31 5.55
CA TYR A 41 -7.70 -30.02 4.12
C TYR A 41 -8.89 -29.23 3.57
N GLN A 42 -8.60 -28.20 2.79
CA GLN A 42 -9.55 -27.28 2.17
C GLN A 42 -9.28 -27.25 0.66
N PRO A 43 -9.92 -28.14 -0.13
CA PRO A 43 -9.73 -28.18 -1.59
C PRO A 43 -10.28 -26.94 -2.29
N GLU A 44 -11.34 -26.36 -1.72
CA GLU A 44 -12.09 -25.23 -2.28
C GLU A 44 -11.56 -23.85 -1.82
N ALA A 45 -10.43 -23.82 -1.10
CA ALA A 45 -9.91 -22.56 -0.58
C ALA A 45 -9.34 -21.65 -1.68
N LYS A 46 -9.35 -20.34 -1.40
CA LYS A 46 -8.81 -19.34 -2.33
C LYS A 46 -7.89 -18.39 -1.60
N VAL A 47 -6.76 -18.04 -2.20
CA VAL A 47 -5.87 -16.98 -1.75
C VAL A 47 -5.99 -15.82 -2.72
N ASN A 48 -6.44 -14.65 -2.25
CA ASN A 48 -6.76 -13.48 -3.08
C ASN A 48 -7.66 -13.83 -4.28
N GLY A 49 -8.66 -14.71 -4.06
CA GLY A 49 -9.60 -15.16 -5.09
C GLY A 49 -9.08 -16.25 -6.03
N LYS A 50 -7.77 -16.57 -6.03
CA LYS A 50 -7.20 -17.68 -6.80
C LYS A 50 -7.35 -18.98 -6.03
N GLN A 51 -7.90 -20.00 -6.70
CA GLN A 51 -8.02 -21.35 -6.15
C GLN A 51 -6.66 -21.89 -5.72
N GLN A 52 -6.57 -22.38 -4.48
CA GLN A 52 -5.35 -22.95 -3.92
C GLN A 52 -5.67 -24.02 -2.87
N GLU A 53 -5.02 -25.17 -2.96
CA GLU A 53 -5.21 -26.27 -2.02
C GLU A 53 -4.48 -25.98 -0.70
N LEU A 54 -5.23 -25.90 0.40
CA LEU A 54 -4.68 -25.50 1.71
C LEU A 54 -5.01 -26.52 2.80
N ILE A 55 -4.19 -26.58 3.85
CA ILE A 55 -4.58 -27.15 5.15
C ILE A 55 -4.81 -25.99 6.11
N VAL A 56 -6.01 -25.91 6.70
CA VAL A 56 -6.43 -24.85 7.63
C VAL A 56 -6.69 -25.44 9.02
N ALA A 57 -5.60 -25.58 9.78
CA ALA A 57 -5.61 -26.24 11.07
C ALA A 57 -5.89 -25.28 12.25
N LYS A 58 -6.36 -25.83 13.36
CA LYS A 58 -6.53 -25.07 14.62
C LYS A 58 -5.19 -24.46 15.06
N ASN A 59 -5.23 -23.21 15.53
CA ASN A 59 -4.07 -22.60 16.18
C ASN A 59 -4.23 -22.61 17.70
N LYS A 60 -3.66 -23.63 18.36
CA LYS A 60 -3.82 -23.84 19.80
C LYS A 60 -5.33 -23.83 20.17
N SER A 61 -5.69 -23.17 21.26
CA SER A 61 -7.09 -22.99 21.69
C SER A 61 -7.70 -21.65 21.24
N VAL A 62 -7.03 -20.93 20.32
CA VAL A 62 -7.46 -19.61 19.87
C VAL A 62 -8.41 -19.79 18.68
N THR A 63 -9.63 -19.27 18.79
CA THR A 63 -10.70 -19.51 17.80
C THR A 63 -10.66 -18.55 16.61
N ASN A 64 -10.14 -17.33 16.82
CA ASN A 64 -10.03 -16.30 15.78
C ASN A 64 -8.73 -16.37 14.98
N THR A 65 -7.88 -17.37 15.22
CA THR A 65 -6.66 -17.60 14.42
C THR A 65 -6.54 -19.05 13.98
N ARG A 66 -5.89 -19.27 12.84
CA ARG A 66 -5.68 -20.59 12.25
C ARG A 66 -4.26 -20.70 11.72
N ARG A 67 -3.73 -21.92 11.74
CA ARG A 67 -2.50 -22.26 11.02
C ARG A 67 -2.87 -22.62 9.60
N ILE A 68 -2.08 -22.14 8.66
CA ILE A 68 -2.27 -22.37 7.23
C ILE A 68 -1.02 -23.02 6.66
N TYR A 69 -1.21 -24.02 5.81
CA TYR A 69 -0.13 -24.69 5.07
C TYR A 69 -0.52 -24.77 3.61
N ALA A 70 0.40 -24.36 2.73
CA ALA A 70 0.24 -24.50 1.29
C ALA A 70 0.66 -25.89 0.82
N TYR A 71 0.09 -26.34 -0.29
CA TYR A 71 0.61 -27.49 -1.01
C TYR A 71 2.10 -27.25 -1.39
N PRO A 72 2.98 -28.27 -1.32
CA PRO A 72 4.39 -28.11 -1.69
C PRO A 72 4.58 -27.50 -3.09
N GLY A 73 5.43 -26.48 -3.19
CA GLY A 73 5.63 -25.70 -4.42
C GLY A 73 4.72 -24.49 -4.56
N GLU A 74 3.63 -24.41 -3.78
CA GLU A 74 2.79 -23.20 -3.70
C GLU A 74 3.20 -22.30 -2.53
N THR A 75 2.79 -21.04 -2.59
CA THR A 75 3.09 -20.05 -1.55
C THR A 75 1.96 -19.05 -1.36
N PHE A 76 2.09 -18.29 -0.26
CA PHE A 76 1.27 -17.15 0.12
C PHE A 76 2.13 -16.22 0.97
N TYR A 77 1.64 -15.01 1.21
CA TYR A 77 2.35 -13.95 1.90
C TYR A 77 1.49 -13.33 2.99
N ALA A 78 2.15 -12.71 3.98
CA ALA A 78 1.46 -11.86 4.93
C ALA A 78 0.77 -10.72 4.17
N GLY A 79 -0.48 -10.41 4.56
CA GLY A 79 -1.35 -9.49 3.86
C GLY A 79 -2.36 -10.15 2.92
N ASP A 80 -2.12 -11.39 2.46
CA ASP A 80 -3.09 -12.08 1.60
C ASP A 80 -4.38 -12.39 2.36
N VAL A 81 -5.50 -12.38 1.63
CA VAL A 81 -6.82 -12.77 2.16
C VAL A 81 -7.17 -14.17 1.68
N VAL A 82 -7.55 -15.03 2.61
CA VAL A 82 -7.89 -16.43 2.38
C VAL A 82 -9.39 -16.64 2.56
N ASP A 83 -10.01 -17.31 1.59
CA ASP A 83 -11.36 -17.83 1.66
C ASP A 83 -11.29 -19.30 2.07
N ALA A 84 -11.68 -19.61 3.30
CA ALA A 84 -11.70 -20.98 3.81
C ALA A 84 -12.70 -21.11 4.96
N LEU A 85 -13.23 -22.32 5.17
CA LEU A 85 -14.19 -22.58 6.26
C LEU A 85 -15.40 -21.62 6.27
N ASN A 86 -15.89 -21.24 5.08
CA ASN A 86 -16.98 -20.27 4.90
C ASN A 86 -16.72 -18.89 5.54
N ALA A 87 -15.45 -18.50 5.67
CA ALA A 87 -15.04 -17.23 6.25
C ALA A 87 -13.86 -16.62 5.49
N LYS A 88 -13.62 -15.33 5.77
CA LYS A 88 -12.49 -14.56 5.25
C LYS A 88 -11.42 -14.47 6.33
N TRP A 89 -10.16 -14.65 5.95
CA TRP A 89 -9.03 -14.65 6.88
C TRP A 89 -7.90 -13.79 6.32
N LEU A 90 -7.28 -12.95 7.15
CA LEU A 90 -6.08 -12.19 6.79
C LEU A 90 -4.85 -12.96 7.25
N ILE A 91 -3.90 -13.23 6.36
CA ILE A 91 -2.62 -13.85 6.74
C ILE A 91 -1.76 -12.80 7.46
N THR A 92 -1.46 -13.04 8.74
CA THR A 92 -0.70 -12.10 9.58
C THR A 92 0.77 -12.49 9.70
N GLU A 93 1.09 -13.78 9.58
CA GLU A 93 2.45 -14.29 9.73
C GLU A 93 2.72 -15.39 8.69
N VAL A 94 3.94 -15.40 8.14
CA VAL A 94 4.43 -16.45 7.24
C VAL A 94 5.86 -16.80 7.63
N ASP A 95 6.16 -18.09 7.73
CA ASP A 95 7.53 -18.54 7.98
C ASP A 95 8.41 -18.19 6.76
N GLN A 96 9.57 -17.62 7.02
CA GLN A 96 10.54 -17.25 5.99
C GLN A 96 11.24 -18.47 5.41
N ASN A 97 11.34 -19.56 6.17
CA ASN A 97 11.82 -20.83 5.65
C ASN A 97 10.69 -21.59 4.96
N LYS A 98 10.68 -21.49 3.64
CA LYS A 98 9.71 -22.13 2.74
C LYS A 98 10.28 -23.33 1.97
N GLU A 99 11.42 -23.87 2.40
CA GLU A 99 12.14 -24.92 1.64
C GLU A 99 11.29 -26.18 1.40
N VAL A 100 10.44 -26.58 2.36
CA VAL A 100 9.59 -27.78 2.22
C VAL A 100 8.15 -27.39 1.82
N TYR A 101 7.57 -26.42 2.50
CA TYR A 101 6.24 -25.88 2.19
C TYR A 101 6.11 -24.50 2.81
N THR A 102 5.16 -23.71 2.33
CA THR A 102 4.82 -22.44 2.96
C THR A 102 3.85 -22.68 4.12
N LYS A 103 4.16 -22.15 5.31
CA LYS A 103 3.27 -22.18 6.47
C LYS A 103 3.14 -20.80 7.10
N GLY A 104 2.02 -20.54 7.76
CA GLY A 104 1.74 -19.26 8.39
C GLY A 104 0.63 -19.30 9.42
N ILE A 105 0.28 -18.10 9.91
CA ILE A 105 -0.87 -17.84 10.77
C ILE A 105 -1.76 -16.81 10.09
N MET A 106 -3.06 -17.06 10.14
CA MET A 106 -4.07 -16.12 9.67
C MET A 106 -5.10 -15.83 10.77
N GLN A 107 -5.67 -14.64 10.71
CA GLN A 107 -6.67 -14.13 11.64
C GLN A 107 -8.01 -13.93 10.94
N LEU A 108 -9.11 -14.26 11.63
CA LEU A 108 -10.46 -14.13 11.10
C LEU A 108 -10.80 -12.67 10.84
N CYS A 109 -11.20 -12.36 9.60
CA CYS A 109 -11.77 -11.05 9.27
C CYS A 109 -13.18 -10.96 9.87
N ASN A 110 -13.49 -9.83 10.49
CA ASN A 110 -14.76 -9.63 11.20
C ASN A 110 -15.58 -8.45 10.65
N ARG A 111 -15.01 -7.65 9.76
CA ARG A 111 -15.65 -6.53 9.09
C ARG A 111 -15.15 -6.39 7.65
N GLU A 112 -15.92 -5.64 6.87
CA GLU A 112 -15.52 -5.15 5.57
C GLU A 112 -15.38 -3.62 5.68
N LEU A 113 -14.25 -3.11 5.23
CA LEU A 113 -14.02 -1.68 5.07
C LEU A 113 -14.56 -1.28 3.69
N ILE A 114 -15.46 -0.31 3.66
CA ILE A 114 -16.09 0.18 2.43
C ILE A 114 -15.79 1.66 2.30
N TRP A 115 -15.28 2.08 1.15
CA TRP A 115 -15.03 3.49 0.84
C TRP A 115 -15.13 3.75 -0.65
N GLN A 116 -15.23 5.02 -0.99
CA GLN A 116 -15.17 5.46 -2.38
C GLN A 116 -13.75 5.94 -2.71
N ASN A 117 -13.20 5.46 -3.82
CA ASN A 117 -12.03 6.06 -4.44
C ASN A 117 -12.41 7.47 -4.91
N ARG A 118 -11.63 8.48 -4.52
CA ARG A 118 -11.93 9.89 -4.79
C ARG A 118 -11.75 10.27 -6.26
N HIS A 119 -10.90 9.55 -6.98
CA HIS A 119 -10.51 9.83 -8.35
C HIS A 119 -11.42 9.09 -9.34
N THR A 120 -11.64 7.79 -9.12
CA THR A 120 -12.45 6.96 -10.03
C THR A 120 -13.91 6.93 -9.66
N GLY A 121 -14.22 7.26 -8.41
CA GLY A 121 -15.57 7.12 -7.88
C GLY A 121 -16.02 5.71 -7.56
N GLU A 122 -15.14 4.73 -7.78
CA GLU A 122 -15.40 3.33 -7.52
C GLU A 122 -15.63 3.09 -6.02
N ILE A 123 -16.64 2.28 -5.71
CA ILE A 123 -16.89 1.82 -4.34
C ILE A 123 -16.05 0.58 -4.10
N LEU A 124 -15.04 0.74 -3.26
CA LEU A 124 -14.07 -0.28 -2.92
C LEU A 124 -14.45 -0.96 -1.61
N ARG A 125 -14.02 -2.23 -1.51
CA ARG A 125 -14.30 -3.11 -0.38
C ARG A 125 -13.06 -3.90 -0.04
N ARG A 126 -12.69 -3.97 1.24
CA ARG A 126 -11.63 -4.86 1.74
C ARG A 126 -12.01 -5.53 3.04
N TRP A 127 -11.74 -6.82 3.14
CA TRP A 127 -11.92 -7.56 4.38
C TRP A 127 -10.84 -7.20 5.40
N ILE A 128 -11.25 -7.00 6.65
CA ILE A 128 -10.37 -6.52 7.70
C ILE A 128 -10.52 -7.33 8.98
N THR A 129 -9.49 -7.28 9.81
CA THR A 129 -9.59 -7.60 11.23
C THR A 129 -9.77 -6.29 11.99
N ALA A 130 -10.72 -6.23 12.91
CA ALA A 130 -10.92 -5.09 13.81
C ALA A 130 -10.88 -5.55 15.26
N GLU A 131 -10.04 -4.93 16.07
CA GLU A 131 -9.86 -5.22 17.50
C GLU A 131 -9.85 -3.93 18.32
N LYS A 132 -10.13 -4.01 19.62
CA LYS A 132 -9.94 -2.86 20.51
C LYS A 132 -8.44 -2.66 20.75
N PRO A 133 -7.91 -1.42 20.73
CA PRO A 133 -6.52 -1.17 21.07
C PRO A 133 -6.24 -1.56 22.53
N TYR A 134 -5.02 -2.06 22.77
CA TYR A 134 -4.61 -2.58 24.08
C TYR A 134 -4.56 -1.50 25.19
N TYR A 135 -4.47 -0.23 24.82
CA TYR A 135 -4.33 0.91 25.74
C TYR A 135 -5.63 1.69 25.98
N SER A 136 -6.79 1.02 26.03
CA SER A 136 -8.04 1.67 26.45
C SER A 136 -8.03 1.98 27.96
N ASN A 137 -7.12 2.84 28.40
CA ASN A 137 -7.16 3.48 29.70
C ASN A 137 -8.06 4.71 29.57
N LEU A 138 -9.01 4.83 30.50
CA LEU A 138 -10.01 5.87 30.52
C LEU A 138 -9.36 7.26 30.47
N ASP A 139 -9.62 8.01 29.40
CA ASP A 139 -9.52 9.47 29.47
C ASP A 139 -10.64 9.96 30.40
N GLU A 140 -10.30 10.27 31.65
CA GLU A 140 -11.22 10.90 32.63
C GLU A 140 -11.68 12.31 32.21
N SER A 141 -11.17 12.85 31.09
CA SER A 141 -11.48 14.21 30.61
C SER A 141 -12.59 14.29 29.57
N LYS A 142 -13.14 13.17 29.06
CA LYS A 142 -14.21 13.22 28.06
C LYS A 142 -15.57 13.41 28.75
N PRO A 143 -16.39 14.39 28.34
CA PRO A 143 -17.73 14.57 28.91
C PRO A 143 -18.55 13.28 28.77
N LEU A 144 -19.30 12.94 29.83
CA LEU A 144 -20.05 11.68 30.01
C LEU A 144 -21.00 11.29 28.84
N THR A 145 -21.27 12.22 27.92
CA THR A 145 -22.25 12.12 26.85
C THR A 145 -21.72 11.61 25.51
N VAL A 146 -20.40 11.47 25.32
CA VAL A 146 -19.83 11.00 24.04
C VAL A 146 -19.13 9.66 24.25
N SER A 147 -19.66 8.59 23.66
CA SER A 147 -18.91 7.33 23.61
C SER A 147 -17.66 7.55 22.74
N SER A 148 -16.47 7.32 23.29
CA SER A 148 -15.23 7.32 22.50
C SER A 148 -14.79 5.89 22.24
N ARG A 149 -15.35 5.26 21.19
CA ARG A 149 -14.89 3.95 20.74
C ARG A 149 -13.63 4.11 19.91
N GLU A 150 -12.68 3.21 20.12
CA GLU A 150 -11.44 3.15 19.36
C GLU A 150 -11.22 1.73 18.88
N TYR A 151 -10.69 1.60 17.67
CA TYR A 151 -10.40 0.32 17.04
C TYR A 151 -9.05 0.36 16.35
N LYS A 152 -8.35 -0.77 16.42
CA LYS A 152 -7.21 -1.08 15.59
C LYS A 152 -7.67 -2.02 14.49
N ILE A 153 -7.35 -1.67 13.26
CA ILE A 153 -7.75 -2.41 12.06
C ILE A 153 -6.52 -2.89 11.32
N GLN A 154 -6.56 -4.13 10.82
CA GLN A 154 -5.58 -4.63 9.87
C GLN A 154 -6.24 -4.86 8.51
N VAL A 155 -5.63 -4.35 7.46
CA VAL A 155 -6.12 -4.45 6.08
C VAL A 155 -4.96 -4.73 5.14
N THR A 156 -5.16 -5.61 4.15
CA THR A 156 -4.18 -5.90 3.09
C THR A 156 -3.58 -4.62 2.52
N PHE A 157 -2.26 -4.62 2.29
CA PHE A 157 -1.59 -3.53 1.59
C PHE A 157 -1.68 -3.74 0.08
N ASP A 158 -2.33 -2.81 -0.59
CA ASP A 158 -2.48 -2.72 -2.04
C ASP A 158 -2.49 -1.25 -2.48
N GLU A 159 -2.61 -0.99 -3.78
CA GLU A 159 -2.59 0.35 -4.37
C GLU A 159 -3.63 1.27 -3.72
N GLU A 160 -4.87 0.80 -3.56
CA GLU A 160 -5.99 1.57 -3.02
C GLU A 160 -5.87 1.86 -1.52
N THR A 161 -5.46 0.87 -0.74
CA THR A 161 -5.26 1.01 0.70
C THR A 161 -4.04 1.84 1.03
N SER A 162 -3.05 1.92 0.12
CA SER A 162 -1.90 2.80 0.26
C SER A 162 -2.25 4.29 0.26
N LEU A 163 -3.42 4.64 -0.31
CA LEU A 163 -3.96 6.00 -0.36
C LEU A 163 -4.75 6.38 0.91
N ILE A 164 -4.96 5.44 1.84
CA ILE A 164 -5.63 5.72 3.11
C ILE A 164 -4.65 6.46 4.03
N ASP A 165 -5.00 7.69 4.38
CA ASP A 165 -4.25 8.51 5.32
C ASP A 165 -5.13 8.96 6.51
N VAL A 166 -4.50 9.66 7.46
CA VAL A 166 -5.14 10.35 8.57
C VAL A 166 -6.31 11.20 8.08
N ASP A 167 -7.34 11.30 8.92
CA ASP A 167 -8.61 11.97 8.63
C ASP A 167 -9.53 11.28 7.62
N LYS A 168 -9.11 10.19 6.95
CA LYS A 168 -10.06 9.37 6.19
C LYS A 168 -11.14 8.80 7.12
N ARG A 169 -12.40 8.88 6.68
CA ARG A 169 -13.58 8.45 7.46
C ARG A 169 -14.18 7.17 6.89
N PHE A 170 -14.65 6.30 7.78
CA PHE A 170 -15.31 5.04 7.44
C PHE A 170 -16.57 4.84 8.29
N MET A 171 -17.58 4.21 7.71
CA MET A 171 -18.77 3.76 8.44
C MET A 171 -18.67 2.24 8.64
N LEU A 172 -18.51 1.81 9.89
CA LEU A 172 -18.24 0.39 10.19
C LEU A 172 -19.47 -0.39 10.64
N GLU A 173 -20.47 0.31 11.18
CA GLU A 173 -21.69 -0.32 11.67
C GLU A 173 -22.88 0.65 11.66
N ILE A 174 -24.07 0.07 11.62
CA ILE A 174 -25.34 0.76 11.92
C ILE A 174 -25.93 0.06 13.14
N ILE A 175 -26.19 0.83 14.21
CA ILE A 175 -26.84 0.34 15.43
C ILE A 175 -28.24 0.96 15.49
N GLY A 176 -29.27 0.13 15.31
CA GLY A 176 -30.63 0.61 15.09
C GLY A 176 -30.68 1.38 13.77
N GLU A 177 -31.04 2.66 13.83
CA GLU A 177 -31.01 3.59 12.68
C GLU A 177 -29.79 4.53 12.69
N SER A 178 -28.89 4.38 13.68
CA SER A 178 -27.76 5.28 13.86
C SER A 178 -26.49 4.70 13.23
N PRO A 179 -26.01 5.27 12.11
CA PRO A 179 -24.70 4.93 11.57
C PRO A 179 -23.59 5.35 12.54
N LYS A 180 -22.58 4.51 12.68
CA LYS A 180 -21.37 4.79 13.47
C LYS A 180 -20.19 4.98 12.54
N THR A 181 -19.72 6.21 12.51
CA THR A 181 -18.59 6.66 11.71
C THR A 181 -17.34 6.71 12.56
N TYR A 182 -16.20 6.49 11.92
CA TYR A 182 -14.89 6.44 12.54
C TYR A 182 -13.89 7.14 11.63
N LYS A 183 -12.93 7.82 12.24
CA LYS A 183 -11.88 8.56 11.55
C LYS A 183 -10.53 7.95 11.82
N VAL A 184 -9.69 7.85 10.78
CA VAL A 184 -8.29 7.40 10.91
C VAL A 184 -7.50 8.45 11.68
N THR A 185 -6.85 8.01 12.76
CA THR A 185 -5.95 8.85 13.57
C THR A 185 -4.49 8.48 13.40
N ALA A 186 -4.20 7.26 12.97
CA ALA A 186 -2.85 6.84 12.62
C ALA A 186 -2.88 5.72 11.58
N VAL A 187 -1.88 5.75 10.69
CA VAL A 187 -1.61 4.73 9.69
C VAL A 187 -0.20 4.20 9.94
N ASP A 188 -0.09 2.96 10.38
CA ASP A 188 1.19 2.28 10.50
C ASP A 188 1.42 1.43 9.25
N THR A 189 2.35 1.92 8.44
CA THR A 189 2.82 1.28 7.23
C THR A 189 4.19 0.62 7.44
N ILE A 190 4.77 0.62 8.64
CA ILE A 190 6.16 0.19 8.83
C ILE A 190 6.23 -1.21 9.45
N THR A 191 5.41 -1.49 10.47
CA THR A 191 5.65 -2.63 11.35
C THR A 191 5.17 -3.98 10.80
N ALA A 192 4.14 -3.96 9.95
CA ALA A 192 3.48 -5.13 9.40
C ALA A 192 3.73 -5.34 7.90
N ARG A 193 4.69 -4.59 7.34
CA ARG A 193 5.18 -4.76 5.97
C ARG A 193 6.61 -5.28 5.98
N SER A 194 6.95 -6.05 4.96
CA SER A 194 8.29 -6.58 4.77
C SER A 194 8.67 -6.52 3.30
N TYR A 195 9.96 -6.30 3.05
CA TYR A 195 10.51 -6.40 1.71
C TYR A 195 10.91 -7.85 1.44
N GLN A 196 10.23 -8.49 0.50
CA GLN A 196 10.50 -9.88 0.11
C GLN A 196 10.66 -9.94 -1.40
N SER A 197 11.81 -10.41 -1.87
CA SER A 197 12.09 -10.67 -3.29
C SER A 197 11.83 -9.50 -4.25
N GLY A 198 12.07 -8.26 -3.81
CA GLY A 198 11.89 -7.08 -4.67
C GLY A 198 10.55 -6.35 -4.47
N GLU A 199 9.63 -6.91 -3.69
CA GLU A 199 8.29 -6.37 -3.50
C GLU A 199 8.00 -6.10 -2.02
N ILE A 200 7.24 -5.04 -1.77
CA ILE A 200 6.70 -4.75 -0.44
C ILE A 200 5.42 -5.58 -0.27
N ARG A 201 5.41 -6.47 0.72
CA ARG A 201 4.27 -7.32 1.06
C ARG A 201 3.87 -7.07 2.51
N GLY A 202 2.59 -7.29 2.85
CA GLY A 202 2.09 -7.16 4.20
C GLY A 202 0.70 -6.53 4.27
N PHE A 203 0.38 -5.98 5.42
CA PHE A 203 -0.87 -5.29 5.69
C PHE A 203 -0.62 -3.97 6.40
N LEU A 204 -1.55 -3.04 6.28
CA LEU A 204 -1.57 -1.78 7.03
C LEU A 204 -2.24 -2.00 8.38
N VAL A 205 -1.78 -1.25 9.38
CA VAL A 205 -2.45 -1.16 10.67
C VAL A 205 -3.01 0.26 10.83
N LEU A 206 -4.33 0.37 10.90
CA LEU A 206 -5.04 1.65 11.05
C LEU A 206 -5.55 1.77 12.48
N ASN A 207 -5.31 2.89 13.13
CA ASN A 207 -6.01 3.26 14.36
C ASN A 207 -7.15 4.20 14.02
N LEU A 208 -8.34 3.86 14.52
CA LEU A 208 -9.55 4.63 14.31
C LEU A 208 -10.12 5.10 15.63
N THR A 209 -10.70 6.30 15.63
CA THR A 209 -11.50 6.82 16.73
C THR A 209 -12.91 7.14 16.24
N GLN A 210 -13.88 7.06 17.14
CA GLN A 210 -15.27 7.35 16.81
C GLN A 210 -15.43 8.82 16.36
N ASP A 211 -16.17 9.00 15.28
CA ASP A 211 -16.48 10.29 14.68
C ASP A 211 -18.00 10.47 14.55
N LEU A 212 -18.43 11.69 14.23
CA LEU A 212 -19.85 12.04 14.06
C LEU A 212 -20.32 11.80 12.62
N TYR A 213 -21.53 11.26 12.48
CA TYR A 213 -22.19 11.11 11.19
C TYR A 213 -22.61 12.46 10.62
N ASN A 214 -22.31 12.71 9.35
CA ASN A 214 -22.70 13.90 8.61
C ASN A 214 -23.77 13.57 7.55
N PRO A 215 -25.05 13.91 7.76
CA PRO A 215 -26.13 13.57 6.82
C PRO A 215 -26.03 14.26 5.45
N LYS A 216 -25.16 15.28 5.29
CA LYS A 216 -24.97 15.97 4.01
C LYS A 216 -24.02 15.25 3.07
N THR A 217 -23.00 14.59 3.64
CA THR A 217 -21.90 13.98 2.88
C THR A 217 -21.84 12.47 3.06
N ASP A 218 -22.31 11.95 4.19
CA ASP A 218 -22.31 10.52 4.47
C ASP A 218 -23.59 9.86 3.95
N ARG A 219 -23.46 8.65 3.39
CA ARG A 219 -24.55 7.85 2.84
C ARG A 219 -24.70 6.55 3.62
N LYS A 220 -25.64 6.56 4.59
CA LYS A 220 -25.91 5.41 5.46
C LYS A 220 -26.36 4.16 4.71
N ASP A 221 -27.07 4.32 3.59
CA ASP A 221 -27.57 3.25 2.74
C ASP A 221 -26.44 2.49 2.03
N LEU A 222 -25.33 3.19 1.74
CA LEU A 222 -24.15 2.63 1.10
C LEU A 222 -23.03 2.28 2.09
N LEU A 223 -23.20 2.61 3.38
CA LEU A 223 -22.16 2.54 4.40
C LEU A 223 -20.91 3.38 4.04
N LEU A 224 -21.11 4.55 3.42
CA LEU A 224 -20.03 5.41 2.95
C LEU A 224 -20.00 6.71 3.74
N CYS A 225 -18.80 7.10 4.18
CA CYS A 225 -18.54 8.47 4.61
C CYS A 225 -18.09 9.31 3.43
N ASP A 226 -18.44 10.59 3.47
CA ASP A 226 -18.05 11.60 2.49
C ASP A 226 -18.28 11.19 1.03
N TYR A 227 -19.39 10.53 0.73
CA TYR A 227 -19.74 10.06 -0.61
C TYR A 227 -19.92 11.23 -1.60
N VAL A 228 -19.42 11.05 -2.82
CA VAL A 228 -19.62 11.97 -3.95
C VAL A 228 -20.40 11.23 -5.03
N GLU A 229 -21.51 11.82 -5.49
CA GLU A 229 -22.30 11.22 -6.56
C GLU A 229 -21.53 11.20 -7.88
N PRO A 230 -21.62 10.14 -8.71
CA PRO A 230 -20.93 10.07 -9.99
C PRO A 230 -21.18 11.24 -10.94
N ALA A 231 -22.37 11.82 -10.93
CA ALA A 231 -22.67 13.01 -11.73
C ALA A 231 -22.00 14.31 -11.21
N GLN A 232 -21.50 14.28 -9.97
CA GLN A 232 -20.72 15.35 -9.33
C GLN A 232 -19.23 15.02 -9.26
N MET A 233 -18.83 13.83 -9.73
CA MET A 233 -17.42 13.49 -9.90
C MET A 233 -16.92 14.12 -11.20
N PRO A 234 -15.71 14.68 -11.22
CA PRO A 234 -15.10 15.10 -12.47
C PRO A 234 -15.09 13.90 -13.42
N ASP A 235 -15.58 14.11 -14.65
CA ASP A 235 -15.74 13.08 -15.69
C ASP A 235 -14.39 12.36 -15.92
N PRO A 236 -14.37 11.02 -16.10
CA PRO A 236 -13.15 10.31 -16.41
C PRO A 236 -12.76 10.61 -17.85
N THR A 237 -11.92 11.63 -18.01
CA THR A 237 -11.02 11.91 -19.14
C THR A 237 -11.61 11.75 -20.55
N PRO A 238 -11.93 12.86 -21.25
CA PRO A 238 -11.54 12.97 -22.65
C PRO A 238 -10.02 13.21 -22.74
N SER A 239 -9.41 12.54 -23.72
CA SER A 239 -8.05 12.74 -24.22
C SER A 239 -7.62 14.22 -24.27
N PRO A 240 -6.32 14.54 -24.01
CA PRO A 240 -5.85 15.91 -23.90
C PRO A 240 -6.03 16.63 -25.24
N ALA A 241 -6.84 17.69 -25.22
CA ALA A 241 -6.83 18.72 -26.24
C ALA A 241 -6.57 20.07 -25.55
N ASP A 242 -5.31 20.49 -25.69
CA ASP A 242 -4.79 21.85 -25.89
C ASP A 242 -4.81 22.93 -24.79
N ASP A 243 -5.50 22.80 -23.66
CA ASP A 243 -5.62 23.92 -22.69
C ASP A 243 -5.11 23.65 -21.26
N GLY A 244 -4.35 22.59 -21.01
CA GLY A 244 -3.83 22.30 -19.66
C GLY A 244 -2.68 23.23 -19.22
N LYS A 245 -2.54 23.45 -17.91
CA LYS A 245 -1.54 24.34 -17.30
C LYS A 245 -0.75 23.64 -16.19
N ILE A 246 0.55 23.87 -16.11
CA ILE A 246 1.40 23.38 -15.01
C ILE A 246 1.70 24.53 -14.03
N THR A 247 1.58 24.26 -12.73
CA THR A 247 1.99 25.18 -11.65
C THR A 247 2.93 24.49 -10.66
N PHE A 248 3.56 25.27 -9.77
CA PHE A 248 4.60 24.77 -8.87
C PHE A 248 4.34 25.14 -7.41
N THR A 249 4.57 24.18 -6.50
CA THR A 249 4.57 24.39 -5.05
C THR A 249 5.97 24.18 -4.47
N TYR A 250 6.40 25.08 -3.58
CA TYR A 250 7.71 25.04 -2.92
C TYR A 250 7.67 25.78 -1.58
N ASN A 251 8.60 25.43 -0.68
CA ASN A 251 8.69 26.07 0.63
C ASN A 251 9.40 27.43 0.55
N GLY A 252 8.73 28.51 0.97
CA GLY A 252 9.27 29.87 0.98
C GLY A 252 9.32 30.51 -0.43
N ASN A 253 10.29 31.38 -0.68
CA ASN A 253 10.45 32.05 -1.98
C ASN A 253 11.01 31.10 -3.05
N ALA A 254 10.83 31.40 -4.34
CA ALA A 254 11.45 30.65 -5.45
C ALA A 254 12.97 30.94 -5.55
N THR A 255 13.70 30.57 -4.50
CA THR A 255 15.13 30.81 -4.36
C THR A 255 15.85 29.57 -3.86
N ILE A 256 17.09 29.38 -4.31
CA ILE A 256 18.01 28.35 -3.83
C ILE A 256 19.31 29.01 -3.37
N ARG A 257 19.96 28.43 -2.35
CA ARG A 257 21.22 28.97 -1.81
C ARG A 257 22.42 28.41 -2.58
N GLN A 258 23.35 29.26 -2.95
CA GLN A 258 24.66 28.87 -3.49
C GLN A 258 25.38 27.94 -2.50
N GLY A 259 25.80 26.76 -2.96
CA GLY A 259 26.43 25.74 -2.08
C GLY A 259 25.48 25.16 -1.01
N GLY A 260 24.18 25.48 -1.08
CA GLY A 260 23.17 25.04 -0.13
C GLY A 260 22.60 23.66 -0.44
N SER A 261 21.72 23.19 0.45
CA SER A 261 21.00 21.93 0.22
C SER A 261 19.99 22.06 -0.92
N ALA A 262 19.76 20.95 -1.62
CA ALA A 262 18.83 20.89 -2.74
C ALA A 262 17.40 21.21 -2.28
N LYS A 263 16.73 22.12 -2.99
CA LYS A 263 15.37 22.53 -2.71
C LYS A 263 14.37 21.71 -3.53
N LYS A 264 13.28 21.29 -2.90
CA LYS A 264 12.19 20.54 -3.54
C LYS A 264 11.19 21.50 -4.18
N PHE A 265 10.87 21.23 -5.44
CA PHE A 265 9.78 21.84 -6.20
C PHE A 265 8.83 20.74 -6.65
N THR A 266 7.53 20.92 -6.43
CA THR A 266 6.49 19.97 -6.86
C THR A 266 5.70 20.60 -8.00
N ALA A 267 5.54 19.89 -9.10
CA ALA A 267 4.70 20.31 -10.23
C ALA A 267 3.27 19.76 -10.05
N HIS A 268 2.31 20.57 -10.49
CA HIS A 268 0.89 20.27 -10.44
C HIS A 268 0.32 20.56 -11.83
N LEU A 269 -0.31 19.57 -12.45
CA LEU A 269 -0.95 19.71 -13.76
C LEU A 269 -2.43 20.05 -13.54
N TYR A 270 -2.94 21.03 -14.26
CA TYR A 270 -4.35 21.41 -14.26
C TYR A 270 -4.91 21.23 -15.67
N ASP A 271 -6.15 20.78 -15.77
CA ASP A 271 -6.88 20.76 -17.05
C ASP A 271 -7.39 22.16 -17.43
N GLY A 272 -7.98 22.30 -18.63
CA GLY A 272 -8.55 23.56 -19.10
C GLY A 272 -9.76 24.06 -18.28
N ALA A 273 -10.22 23.31 -17.28
CA ALA A 273 -11.27 23.67 -16.35
C ALA A 273 -10.73 23.98 -14.93
N ASP A 274 -9.41 24.19 -14.79
CA ASP A 274 -8.69 24.46 -13.53
C ASP A 274 -8.79 23.32 -12.49
N ASN A 275 -9.05 22.08 -12.91
CA ASN A 275 -8.99 20.92 -12.00
C ASN A 275 -7.58 20.32 -12.00
N GLU A 276 -7.05 20.03 -10.82
CA GLU A 276 -5.73 19.39 -10.68
C GLU A 276 -5.78 17.92 -11.09
N ILE A 277 -4.96 17.56 -12.07
CA ILE A 277 -4.68 16.19 -12.48
C ILE A 277 -3.63 15.62 -11.52
N LEU A 278 -4.10 14.75 -10.64
CA LEU A 278 -3.27 14.05 -9.66
C LEU A 278 -2.54 12.87 -10.33
N ASP A 279 -1.35 12.52 -9.81
CA ASP A 279 -0.45 11.48 -10.33
C ASP A 279 0.08 11.68 -11.76
N ALA A 280 0.08 12.92 -12.25
CA ALA A 280 0.77 13.26 -13.49
C ALA A 280 2.29 13.02 -13.36
N GLU A 281 2.87 12.31 -14.34
CA GLU A 281 4.32 12.17 -14.46
C GLU A 281 4.90 13.35 -15.24
N PHE A 282 6.04 13.89 -14.78
CA PHE A 282 6.67 15.05 -15.39
C PHE A 282 8.09 14.74 -15.84
N GLU A 283 8.42 15.21 -17.04
CA GLU A 283 9.79 15.35 -17.49
C GLU A 283 10.35 16.68 -16.97
N TRP A 284 11.44 16.61 -16.20
CA TRP A 284 12.06 17.78 -15.58
C TRP A 284 13.33 18.18 -16.32
N SER A 285 13.47 19.47 -16.61
CA SER A 285 14.70 20.04 -17.16
C SER A 285 14.97 21.42 -16.58
N ILE A 286 16.15 21.97 -16.85
CA ILE A 286 16.51 23.34 -16.49
C ILE A 286 17.01 24.08 -17.73
N ALA A 287 16.65 25.37 -17.83
CA ALA A 287 17.19 26.28 -18.81
C ALA A 287 17.96 27.41 -18.09
N VAL A 288 19.23 27.54 -18.44
CA VAL A 288 20.15 28.57 -17.94
C VAL A 288 21.21 28.82 -19.03
N ASP A 289 21.98 29.89 -18.92
CA ASP A 289 23.14 30.12 -19.78
C ASP A 289 24.03 28.86 -19.81
N GLY A 290 24.40 28.41 -21.00
CA GLY A 290 25.15 27.17 -21.21
C GLY A 290 26.48 27.11 -20.44
N VAL A 291 27.07 28.26 -20.10
CA VAL A 291 28.30 28.36 -19.29
C VAL A 291 28.07 28.07 -17.80
N LEU A 292 26.81 28.09 -17.35
CA LEU A 292 26.42 27.84 -15.95
C LEU A 292 25.73 26.48 -15.75
N MET A 293 25.36 25.79 -16.84
CA MET A 293 24.53 24.58 -16.80
C MET A 293 25.16 23.44 -15.98
N ASP A 294 26.47 23.28 -16.05
CA ASP A 294 27.23 22.26 -15.29
C ASP A 294 27.36 22.56 -13.79
N LYS A 295 26.94 23.76 -13.35
CA LYS A 295 27.01 24.21 -11.96
C LYS A 295 25.69 24.01 -11.20
N PHE A 296 24.68 23.45 -11.84
CA PHE A 296 23.42 23.06 -11.22
C PHE A 296 23.27 21.54 -11.15
N THR A 297 22.52 21.06 -10.17
CA THR A 297 22.15 19.64 -10.06
C THR A 297 20.65 19.53 -9.94
N LEU A 298 20.03 18.83 -10.90
CA LEU A 298 18.61 18.51 -10.92
C LEU A 298 18.42 17.01 -10.62
N THR A 299 17.54 16.68 -9.68
CA THR A 299 17.21 15.30 -9.33
C THR A 299 15.68 15.09 -9.37
N PRO A 300 15.14 14.57 -10.49
CA PRO A 300 13.72 14.30 -10.65
C PRO A 300 13.24 13.09 -9.83
N SER A 301 11.97 13.10 -9.42
CA SER A 301 11.27 11.99 -8.73
C SER A 301 9.75 12.12 -8.92
N GLY A 302 9.24 11.68 -10.08
CA GLY A 302 7.81 11.77 -10.39
C GLY A 302 7.32 13.23 -10.39
N ALA A 303 6.33 13.53 -9.54
CA ALA A 303 5.72 14.86 -9.43
C ALA A 303 6.61 15.95 -8.81
N PHE A 304 7.84 15.65 -8.37
CA PHE A 304 8.74 16.67 -7.83
C PHE A 304 10.17 16.51 -8.32
N ALA A 305 10.91 17.61 -8.33
CA ALA A 305 12.35 17.61 -8.55
C ALA A 305 13.07 18.37 -7.44
N ARG A 306 14.32 17.99 -7.20
CA ARG A 306 15.24 18.73 -6.33
C ARG A 306 16.27 19.48 -7.16
N LEU A 307 16.39 20.77 -6.93
CA LEU A 307 17.34 21.64 -7.61
C LEU A 307 18.35 22.21 -6.59
N ALA A 308 19.63 22.12 -6.92
CA ALA A 308 20.74 22.70 -6.15
C ALA A 308 21.69 23.48 -7.05
N ALA A 309 22.32 24.50 -6.47
CA ALA A 309 23.39 25.30 -7.08
C ALA A 309 24.71 24.96 -6.38
N MET A 310 25.77 24.70 -7.14
CA MET A 310 27.11 24.48 -6.59
C MET A 310 27.70 25.77 -5.98
N ASP A 311 28.78 25.64 -5.21
CA ASP A 311 29.40 26.79 -4.54
C ASP A 311 30.33 27.58 -5.46
N PHE A 312 29.75 28.36 -6.38
CA PHE A 312 30.48 29.26 -7.28
C PHE A 312 29.94 30.69 -7.19
N VAL A 313 30.84 31.65 -6.96
CA VAL A 313 30.52 33.09 -6.77
C VAL A 313 29.75 33.69 -7.94
N GLU A 314 30.01 33.19 -9.16
CA GLU A 314 29.33 33.63 -10.39
C GLU A 314 27.84 33.23 -10.47
N LEU A 315 27.38 32.33 -9.59
CA LEU A 315 25.96 31.99 -9.52
C LEU A 315 25.15 32.96 -8.66
N GLN A 316 25.79 33.85 -7.89
CA GLN A 316 25.06 34.78 -7.04
C GLN A 316 24.19 35.74 -7.87
N GLY A 317 22.87 35.72 -7.66
CA GLY A 317 21.91 36.51 -8.43
C GLY A 317 21.58 35.93 -9.80
N ALA A 318 22.10 34.75 -10.15
CA ALA A 318 21.70 34.06 -11.37
C ALA A 318 20.26 33.53 -11.25
N VAL A 319 19.53 33.56 -12.37
CA VAL A 319 18.19 32.98 -12.47
C VAL A 319 18.27 31.74 -13.34
N VAL A 320 17.85 30.60 -12.80
CA VAL A 320 17.70 29.35 -13.53
C VAL A 320 16.21 29.06 -13.70
N GLN A 321 15.80 28.73 -14.92
CA GLN A 321 14.42 28.38 -15.20
C GLN A 321 14.25 26.87 -15.02
N LEU A 322 13.42 26.48 -14.06
CA LEU A 322 13.03 25.10 -13.84
C LEU A 322 11.81 24.77 -14.70
N ILE A 323 11.90 23.72 -15.51
CA ILE A 323 10.87 23.34 -16.47
C ILE A 323 10.32 21.95 -16.11
N ALA A 324 9.00 21.83 -16.07
CA ALA A 324 8.29 20.56 -15.95
C ALA A 324 7.36 20.40 -17.16
N LYS A 325 7.41 19.23 -17.80
CA LYS A 325 6.65 18.92 -19.01
C LYS A 325 5.82 17.65 -18.83
N HIS A 326 4.57 17.68 -19.28
CA HIS A 326 3.67 16.53 -19.34
C HIS A 326 3.00 16.48 -20.72
N GLY A 327 3.41 15.53 -21.56
CA GLY A 327 2.98 15.50 -22.97
C GLY A 327 3.44 16.77 -23.70
N ASP A 328 2.51 17.53 -24.27
CA ASP A 328 2.78 18.80 -24.97
C ASP A 328 2.67 20.04 -24.06
N ILE A 329 2.26 19.87 -22.79
CA ILE A 329 2.08 20.97 -21.84
C ILE A 329 3.39 21.21 -21.07
N GLU A 330 3.83 22.47 -21.03
CA GLU A 330 5.05 22.89 -20.35
C GLU A 330 4.75 23.98 -19.31
N GLY A 331 5.29 23.82 -18.11
CA GLY A 331 5.34 24.86 -17.08
C GLY A 331 6.78 25.22 -16.76
N SER A 332 7.03 26.52 -16.57
CA SER A 332 8.33 27.05 -16.21
C SER A 332 8.26 27.90 -14.94
N LEU A 333 9.27 27.78 -14.07
CA LEU A 333 9.43 28.58 -12.86
C LEU A 333 10.84 29.18 -12.82
N ASP A 334 10.94 30.50 -12.69
CA ASP A 334 12.21 31.19 -12.49
C ASP A 334 12.65 31.04 -11.02
N VAL A 335 13.86 30.50 -10.82
CA VAL A 335 14.45 30.27 -9.50
C VAL A 335 15.73 31.08 -9.37
N GLU A 336 15.77 32.01 -8.42
CA GLU A 336 16.93 32.87 -8.17
C GLU A 336 17.92 32.23 -7.20
N VAL A 337 19.21 32.36 -7.49
CA VAL A 337 20.29 31.87 -6.62
C VAL A 337 20.72 32.98 -5.65
N VAL A 338 20.61 32.70 -4.36
CA VAL A 338 20.95 33.62 -3.26
C VAL A 338 22.15 33.13 -2.45
N SER A 339 22.78 34.01 -1.69
CA SER A 339 23.95 33.72 -0.85
C SER A 339 23.68 32.88 0.40
#